data_AF-A0A954MIB3-F1
#
_entry.id   AF-A0A954MIB3-F1
#
_cell.length_a   1.000
_cell.length_b   1.000
_cell.length_c   1.000
_cell.angle_alpha   90.00
_cell.angle_beta   90.00
_cell.angle_gamma   90.00
#
_symmetry.space_group_name_H-M   'P 1'
#
loop_
_entity.id
_entity.type
_entity.pdbx_description
1 polymer ?
#
loop_
_entity_poly.entity_id
_entity_poly.type
_entity_poly.pdbx_seq_one_letter_code
_entity_poly.pdbx_strand_id
1 'polypeptide(L)'
;MTANVRDIDAIREFRAALIEFIEETTGALEVMTMEMQRVKAWIEQEQPQYWTIQTRKAFDKIAETRVALNRCQMRTVAGQRSSCIEEKQAFAAAKRRLQHCHDQVEVVKRWGMKLRHEADEFRGRLAGVRRMLETDLPRALALLEKTASVLEAYAEIPPPESGS
;
A
#
# COMPACT_ATOMS: atom_id res chain seq x y z
N MET A 1 20.17 52.46 -10.51
CA MET A 1 19.40 51.23 -10.80
C MET A 1 18.92 50.69 -9.46
N THR A 2 17.65 50.89 -9.13
CA THR A 2 17.04 50.37 -7.91
C THR A 2 16.66 48.91 -8.14
N ALA A 3 17.29 47.97 -7.44
CA ALA A 3 16.76 46.61 -7.34
C ALA A 3 15.32 46.70 -6.81
N ASN A 4 14.37 46.13 -7.53
CA ASN A 4 12.95 46.26 -7.23
C ASN A 4 12.59 45.33 -6.07
N VAL A 5 12.38 45.89 -4.88
CA VAL A 5 12.06 45.14 -3.63
C VAL A 5 10.93 44.12 -3.84
N ARG A 6 9.97 44.43 -4.72
CA ARG A 6 8.87 43.54 -5.10
C ARG A 6 9.32 42.22 -5.74
N ASP A 7 10.44 42.22 -6.45
CA ASP A 7 10.99 41.01 -7.09
C ASP A 7 11.67 40.10 -6.04
N ILE A 8 12.20 40.67 -4.96
CA ILE A 8 12.80 39.92 -3.84
C ILE A 8 11.70 39.23 -3.02
N ASP A 9 10.62 39.95 -2.72
CA ASP A 9 9.48 39.40 -1.99
C ASP A 9 8.83 38.24 -2.78
N ALA A 10 8.68 38.37 -4.10
CA ALA A 10 8.16 37.31 -4.95
C ALA A 10 9.03 36.04 -4.93
N ILE A 11 10.37 36.18 -4.89
CA ILE A 11 11.30 35.03 -4.77
C ILE A 11 11.12 34.33 -3.42
N ARG A 12 10.96 35.10 -2.33
CA ARG A 12 10.76 34.57 -0.98
C ARG A 12 9.41 33.86 -0.84
N GLU A 13 8.34 34.44 -1.39
CA GLU A 13 7.01 33.82 -1.44
C GLU A 13 7.03 32.50 -2.23
N PHE A 14 7.66 32.49 -3.41
CA PHE A 14 7.79 31.26 -4.20
C PHE A 14 8.58 30.17 -3.47
N ARG A 15 9.68 30.56 -2.79
CA ARG A 15 10.46 29.63 -1.96
C ARG A 15 9.62 29.04 -0.83
N ALA A 16 8.81 29.84 -0.15
CA ALA A 16 7.91 29.37 0.91
C ALA A 16 6.88 28.37 0.35
N ALA A 17 6.21 28.72 -0.74
CA ALA A 17 5.26 27.82 -1.41
C ALA A 17 5.91 26.51 -1.88
N LEU A 18 7.17 26.57 -2.31
CA LEU A 18 7.91 25.37 -2.73
C LEU A 18 8.27 24.46 -1.55
N ILE A 19 8.55 25.02 -0.36
CA ILE A 19 8.77 24.23 0.86
C ILE A 19 7.49 23.51 1.25
N GLU A 20 6.36 24.22 1.31
CA GLU A 20 5.05 23.61 1.60
C GLU A 20 4.73 22.48 0.61
N PHE A 21 4.94 22.72 -0.68
CA PHE A 21 4.76 21.70 -1.71
C PHE A 21 5.64 20.46 -1.48
N ILE A 22 6.91 20.62 -1.11
CA ILE A 22 7.81 19.50 -0.83
C ILE A 22 7.29 18.70 0.37
N GLU A 23 6.90 19.36 1.45
CA GLU A 23 6.40 18.72 2.66
C GLU A 23 5.12 17.93 2.39
N GLU A 24 4.13 18.55 1.76
CA GLU A 24 2.85 17.92 1.42
C GLU A 24 3.04 16.73 0.48
N THR A 25 3.84 16.89 -0.58
CA THR A 25 4.04 15.83 -1.58
C THR A 25 4.85 14.68 -1.00
N THR A 26 5.83 14.96 -0.13
CA THR A 26 6.59 13.92 0.56
C THR A 26 5.68 13.11 1.48
N GLY A 27 4.85 13.77 2.28
CA GLY A 27 3.87 13.08 3.14
C GLY A 27 2.89 12.22 2.35
N ALA A 28 2.36 12.74 1.23
CA ALA A 28 1.47 11.98 0.35
C ALA A 28 2.19 10.74 -0.24
N LEU A 29 3.44 10.89 -0.68
CA LEU A 29 4.24 9.80 -1.24
C LEU A 29 4.48 8.69 -0.20
N GLU A 30 4.76 9.06 1.04
CA GLU A 30 4.95 8.13 2.16
C GLU A 30 3.69 7.34 2.45
N VAL A 31 2.55 8.01 2.58
CA VAL A 31 1.24 7.36 2.78
C VAL A 31 0.95 6.35 1.67
N MET A 32 1.12 6.74 0.40
CA MET A 32 0.88 5.84 -0.72
C MET A 32 1.84 4.64 -0.72
N THR A 33 3.10 4.86 -0.32
CA THR A 33 4.10 3.79 -0.20
C THR A 33 3.73 2.81 0.90
N MET A 34 3.32 3.32 2.08
CA MET A 34 2.90 2.50 3.21
C MET A 34 1.66 1.67 2.89
N GLU A 35 0.66 2.26 2.24
CA GLU A 35 -0.54 1.56 1.80
C GLU A 35 -0.23 0.41 0.84
N MET A 36 0.64 0.66 -0.15
CA MET A 36 1.09 -0.39 -1.06
C MET A 36 1.83 -1.52 -0.32
N GLN A 37 2.73 -1.20 0.62
CA GLN A 37 3.42 -2.21 1.42
C GLN A 37 2.46 -3.02 2.29
N ARG A 38 1.45 -2.37 2.89
CA ARG A 38 0.42 -3.04 3.70
C ARG A 38 -0.37 -4.04 2.89
N VAL A 39 -0.88 -3.64 1.73
CA VAL A 39 -1.65 -4.53 0.84
C VAL A 39 -0.78 -5.69 0.35
N LYS A 40 0.49 -5.41 0.02
CA LYS A 40 1.47 -6.43 -0.36
C LYS A 40 1.70 -7.46 0.76
N ALA A 41 1.95 -7.00 1.99
CA ALA A 41 2.14 -7.87 3.14
C ALA A 41 0.90 -8.74 3.39
N TRP A 42 -0.30 -8.15 3.32
CA TRP A 42 -1.55 -8.86 3.51
C TRP A 42 -1.74 -9.99 2.49
N ILE A 43 -1.54 -9.72 1.20
CA ILE A 43 -1.68 -10.73 0.13
C ILE A 43 -0.56 -11.78 0.14
N GLU A 44 0.69 -11.39 0.41
CA GLU A 44 1.83 -12.30 0.28
C GLU A 44 2.11 -13.12 1.54
N GLN A 45 1.70 -12.63 2.71
CA GLN A 45 2.05 -13.26 3.99
C GLN A 45 0.81 -13.72 4.74
N GLU A 46 -0.13 -12.80 5.00
CA GLU A 46 -1.29 -13.10 5.84
C GLU A 46 -2.28 -14.05 5.15
N GLN A 47 -2.65 -13.75 3.89
CA GLN A 47 -3.62 -14.56 3.15
C GLN A 47 -3.14 -16.01 2.93
N PRO A 48 -1.89 -16.29 2.48
CA PRO A 48 -1.42 -17.66 2.32
C PRO A 48 -1.42 -18.45 3.63
N GLN A 49 -1.01 -17.81 4.74
CA GLN A 49 -1.06 -18.42 6.07
C GLN A 49 -2.49 -18.75 6.47
N TYR A 50 -3.41 -17.79 6.32
CA TYR A 50 -4.83 -17.98 6.62
C TYR A 50 -5.40 -19.17 5.85
N TRP A 51 -5.24 -19.22 4.52
CA TRP A 51 -5.81 -20.29 3.70
C TRP A 51 -5.15 -21.64 3.93
N THR A 52 -3.86 -21.67 4.28
CA THR A 52 -3.18 -22.91 4.72
C THR A 52 -3.85 -23.48 5.97
N ILE A 53 -4.10 -22.63 6.98
CA ILE A 53 -4.78 -23.03 8.23
C ILE A 53 -6.22 -23.46 7.93
N GLN A 54 -6.95 -22.72 7.10
CA GLN A 54 -8.34 -23.07 6.74
C GLN A 54 -8.44 -24.39 5.99
N THR A 55 -7.49 -24.68 5.09
CA THR A 55 -7.43 -25.94 4.35
C THR A 55 -7.26 -27.12 5.31
N ARG A 56 -6.35 -27.02 6.29
CA ARG A 56 -6.17 -28.04 7.33
C ARG A 56 -7.45 -28.26 8.14
N LYS A 57 -8.06 -27.18 8.63
CA LYS A 57 -9.33 -27.25 9.38
C LYS A 57 -10.47 -27.89 8.56
N ALA A 58 -10.57 -27.56 7.28
CA ALA A 58 -11.57 -28.14 6.39
C ALA A 58 -11.33 -29.63 6.15
N PHE A 59 -10.07 -30.03 6.01
CA PHE A 59 -9.68 -31.44 5.88
C PHE A 59 -10.04 -32.24 7.15
N ASP A 60 -9.71 -31.72 8.33
CA ASP A 60 -10.06 -32.35 9.61
C ASP A 60 -11.58 -32.49 9.75
N LYS A 61 -12.34 -31.47 9.31
CA LYS A 61 -13.81 -31.52 9.35
C LYS A 61 -14.40 -32.59 8.43
N ILE A 62 -13.77 -32.88 7.30
CA ILE A 62 -14.16 -34.00 6.43
C ILE A 62 -13.98 -35.33 7.16
N ALA A 63 -12.85 -35.52 7.86
CA ALA A 63 -12.61 -36.73 8.64
C ALA A 63 -13.66 -36.90 9.75
N GLU A 64 -13.92 -35.84 10.52
CA GLU A 64 -14.91 -35.82 11.59
C GLU A 64 -16.33 -36.17 11.07
N THR A 65 -16.79 -35.47 10.02
CA THR A 65 -18.13 -35.68 9.45
C THR A 65 -18.27 -37.03 8.77
N ARG A 66 -17.19 -37.59 8.21
CA ARG A 66 -17.17 -38.97 7.69
C ARG A 66 -17.37 -39.99 8.80
N VAL A 67 -16.69 -39.83 9.93
CA VAL A 67 -16.85 -40.72 11.10
C VAL A 67 -18.29 -40.65 11.64
N ALA A 68 -18.84 -39.45 11.78
CA ALA A 68 -20.24 -39.26 12.19
C ALA A 68 -21.23 -39.94 11.22
N LEU A 69 -21.04 -39.76 9.90
CA LEU A 69 -21.88 -40.39 8.89
C LEU A 69 -21.80 -41.93 8.97
N ASN A 70 -20.59 -42.49 9.05
CA ASN A 70 -20.40 -43.93 9.20
C ASN A 70 -21.09 -44.46 10.48
N ARG A 71 -20.94 -43.75 11.61
CA ARG A 71 -21.59 -44.10 12.87
C ARG A 71 -23.12 -44.05 12.77
N CYS A 72 -23.68 -43.09 12.05
CA CYS A 72 -25.12 -43.03 11.81
C CYS A 72 -25.59 -44.20 10.93
N GLN A 73 -24.85 -44.52 9.87
CA GLN A 73 -25.18 -45.62 8.94
C GLN A 73 -25.17 -46.99 9.61
N MET A 74 -24.34 -47.18 10.64
CA MET A 74 -24.30 -48.41 11.45
C MET A 74 -25.44 -48.49 12.48
N ARG A 75 -26.12 -47.39 12.79
CA ARG A 75 -27.27 -47.40 13.72
C ARG A 75 -28.50 -47.96 13.02
N THR A 76 -29.09 -48.97 13.66
CA THR A 76 -30.38 -49.55 13.25
C THR A 76 -31.39 -49.20 14.33
N VAL A 77 -32.51 -48.57 13.96
CA VAL A 77 -33.58 -48.20 14.88
C VAL A 77 -34.82 -48.98 14.49
N ALA A 78 -35.32 -49.83 15.39
CA ALA A 78 -36.50 -50.68 15.17
C ALA A 78 -36.45 -51.53 13.88
N GLY A 79 -35.27 -52.04 13.52
CA GLY A 79 -35.06 -52.85 12.30
C GLY A 79 -34.91 -52.04 10.99
N GLN A 80 -35.06 -50.72 11.04
CA GLN A 80 -34.85 -49.82 9.90
C GLN A 80 -33.52 -49.06 9.99
N ARG A 81 -32.84 -48.91 8.85
CA ARG A 81 -31.61 -48.11 8.75
C ARG A 81 -31.92 -46.62 8.88
N SER A 82 -31.12 -45.90 9.68
CA SER A 82 -31.22 -44.45 9.77
C SER A 82 -30.96 -43.78 8.41
N SER A 83 -31.73 -42.72 8.08
CA SER A 83 -31.60 -41.99 6.81
C SER A 83 -30.33 -41.13 6.74
N CYS A 84 -29.77 -40.77 7.91
CA CYS A 84 -28.54 -39.98 8.11
C CYS A 84 -28.48 -38.71 7.24
N ILE A 85 -29.62 -38.04 7.07
CA ILE A 85 -29.76 -36.89 6.16
C ILE A 85 -28.85 -35.74 6.63
N GLU A 86 -28.86 -35.44 7.93
CA GLU A 86 -28.04 -34.38 8.52
C GLU A 86 -26.53 -34.66 8.35
N GLU A 87 -26.08 -35.88 8.64
CA GLU A 87 -24.67 -36.26 8.50
C GLU A 87 -24.21 -36.27 7.04
N LYS A 88 -25.07 -36.68 6.10
CA LYS A 88 -24.79 -36.58 4.67
C LYS A 88 -24.63 -35.12 4.24
N GLN A 89 -25.51 -34.23 4.69
CA GLN A 89 -25.43 -32.80 4.39
C GLN A 89 -24.19 -32.17 5.00
N ALA A 90 -23.86 -32.49 6.25
CA ALA A 90 -22.67 -32.00 6.94
C ALA A 90 -21.38 -32.44 6.22
N PHE A 91 -21.30 -33.71 5.81
CA PHE A 91 -20.16 -34.23 5.05
C PHE A 91 -20.03 -33.54 3.67
N ALA A 92 -21.15 -33.34 2.97
CA ALA A 92 -21.15 -32.61 1.70
C ALA A 92 -20.74 -31.13 1.87
N ALA A 93 -21.16 -30.48 2.95
CA ALA A 93 -20.75 -29.12 3.29
C ALA A 93 -19.25 -29.04 3.59
N ALA A 94 -18.71 -29.98 4.36
CA ALA A 94 -17.28 -30.05 4.66
C ALA A 94 -16.43 -30.22 3.38
N LYS A 95 -16.86 -31.07 2.44
CA LYS A 95 -16.23 -31.20 1.12
C LYS A 95 -16.25 -29.90 0.32
N ARG A 96 -17.40 -29.23 0.24
CA ARG A 96 -17.53 -27.93 -0.45
C ARG A 96 -16.63 -26.88 0.18
N ARG A 97 -16.49 -26.86 1.51
CA ARG A 97 -15.58 -25.96 2.22
C ARG A 97 -14.13 -26.22 1.86
N LEU A 98 -13.69 -27.49 1.83
CA LEU A 98 -12.31 -27.81 1.43
C LEU A 98 -12.03 -27.38 -0.01
N GLN A 99 -12.96 -27.63 -0.94
CA GLN A 99 -12.82 -27.16 -2.32
C GLN A 99 -12.67 -25.65 -2.38
N HIS A 100 -13.54 -24.91 -1.69
CA HIS A 100 -13.44 -23.45 -1.61
C HIS A 100 -12.08 -22.99 -1.06
N CYS A 101 -11.56 -23.63 -0.01
CA CYS A 101 -10.23 -23.29 0.51
C CYS A 101 -9.13 -23.49 -0.55
N HIS A 102 -9.15 -24.59 -1.31
CA HIS A 102 -8.21 -24.81 -2.41
C HIS A 102 -8.34 -23.76 -3.52
N ASP A 103 -9.57 -23.40 -3.91
CA ASP A 103 -9.82 -22.37 -4.92
C ASP A 103 -9.26 -21.02 -4.46
N GLN A 104 -9.42 -20.69 -3.17
CA GLN A 104 -8.91 -19.44 -2.60
C GLN A 104 -7.38 -19.40 -2.52
N VAL A 105 -6.71 -20.53 -2.27
CA VAL A 105 -5.24 -20.61 -2.34
C VAL A 105 -4.75 -20.21 -3.74
N GLU A 106 -5.38 -20.72 -4.80
CA GLU A 106 -5.02 -20.35 -6.17
C GLU A 106 -5.35 -18.89 -6.49
N VAL A 107 -6.47 -18.37 -5.99
CA VAL A 107 -6.81 -16.94 -6.11
C VAL A 107 -5.74 -16.06 -5.47
N VAL A 108 -5.35 -16.34 -4.22
CA VAL A 108 -4.34 -15.58 -3.49
C VAL A 108 -2.99 -15.65 -4.20
N LYS A 109 -2.59 -16.82 -4.69
CA LYS A 109 -1.35 -16.99 -5.47
C LYS A 109 -1.35 -16.12 -6.74
N ARG A 110 -2.45 -16.11 -7.49
CA ARG A 110 -2.59 -15.26 -8.69
C ARG A 110 -2.52 -13.78 -8.34
N TRP A 111 -3.23 -13.35 -7.31
CA TRP A 111 -3.19 -11.96 -6.86
C TRP A 111 -1.82 -11.55 -6.32
N GLY A 112 -1.10 -12.43 -5.62
CA GLY A 112 0.26 -12.15 -5.16
C GLY A 112 1.25 -11.95 -6.30
N MET A 113 1.09 -12.65 -7.43
CA MET A 113 1.90 -12.40 -8.62
C MET A 113 1.55 -11.08 -9.29
N LYS A 114 0.25 -10.82 -9.50
CA LYS A 114 -0.22 -9.56 -10.11
C LYS A 114 0.18 -8.34 -9.28
N LEU A 115 -0.01 -8.41 -7.97
CA LEU A 115 0.30 -7.31 -7.05
C LEU A 115 1.79 -6.98 -7.02
N ARG A 116 2.69 -7.98 -7.11
CA ARG A 116 4.13 -7.71 -7.21
C ARG A 116 4.48 -6.88 -8.43
N HIS A 117 3.95 -7.26 -9.59
CA HIS A 117 4.17 -6.52 -10.82
C HIS A 117 3.67 -5.07 -10.72
N GLU A 118 2.42 -4.88 -10.28
CA GLU A 118 1.82 -3.55 -10.12
C GLU A 118 2.58 -2.70 -9.07
N ALA A 119 3.03 -3.32 -7.98
CA ALA A 119 3.82 -2.63 -6.94
C ALA A 119 5.19 -2.18 -7.45
N ASP A 120 5.83 -2.97 -8.31
CA ASP A 120 7.12 -2.62 -8.91
C ASP A 120 6.97 -1.49 -9.93
N GLU A 121 5.93 -1.53 -10.78
CA GLU A 121 5.60 -0.43 -11.70
C GLU A 121 5.25 0.86 -10.95
N PHE A 122 4.46 0.73 -9.89
CA PHE A 122 4.13 1.84 -9.01
C PHE A 122 5.37 2.47 -8.38
N ARG A 123 6.28 1.65 -7.82
CA ARG A 123 7.55 2.12 -7.26
C ARG A 123 8.40 2.82 -8.33
N GLY A 124 8.47 2.27 -9.54
CA GLY A 124 9.18 2.89 -10.66
C GLY A 124 8.65 4.28 -11.00
N ARG A 125 7.33 4.45 -11.08
CA ARG A 125 6.69 5.76 -11.31
C ARG A 125 6.97 6.76 -10.19
N LEU A 126 6.97 6.30 -8.93
CA LEU A 126 7.26 7.16 -7.78
C LEU A 126 8.74 7.56 -7.67
N ALA A 127 9.67 6.78 -8.22
CA ALA A 127 11.10 7.04 -8.10
C ALA A 127 11.52 8.40 -8.69
N GLY A 128 10.89 8.82 -9.79
CA GLY A 128 11.14 10.13 -10.40
C GLY A 128 10.68 11.29 -9.52
N VAL A 129 9.46 11.20 -8.98
CA VAL A 129 8.90 12.20 -8.06
C VAL A 129 9.73 12.27 -6.79
N ARG A 130 10.14 11.13 -6.24
CA ARG A 130 11.00 11.05 -5.06
C ARG A 130 12.35 11.74 -5.30
N ARG A 131 13.00 11.47 -6.43
CA ARG A 131 14.26 12.15 -6.80
C ARG A 131 14.07 13.67 -6.88
N MET A 132 13.00 14.12 -7.51
CA MET A 132 12.69 15.53 -7.62
C MET A 132 12.58 16.18 -6.24
N LEU A 133 11.82 15.57 -5.32
CA LEU A 133 11.62 16.07 -3.95
C LEU A 133 12.89 16.02 -3.09
N GLU A 134 13.68 14.96 -3.19
CA GLU A 134 14.85 14.74 -2.32
C GLU A 134 16.13 15.41 -2.83
N THR A 135 16.23 15.71 -4.13
CA THR A 135 17.46 16.23 -4.75
C THR A 135 17.26 17.53 -5.53
N ASP A 136 16.31 17.55 -6.46
CA ASP A 136 16.22 18.66 -7.42
C ASP A 136 15.62 19.91 -6.78
N LEU A 137 14.55 19.76 -6.00
CA LEU A 137 13.89 20.89 -5.34
C LEU A 137 14.71 21.48 -4.19
N PRO A 138 15.43 20.73 -3.34
CA PRO A 138 16.36 21.30 -2.37
C PRO A 138 17.45 22.15 -3.01
N ARG A 139 17.96 21.75 -4.18
CA ARG A 139 18.91 22.55 -4.96
C ARG A 139 18.27 23.84 -5.48
N ALA A 140 17.04 23.76 -5.97
CA ALA A 140 16.29 24.94 -6.41
C ALA A 140 16.04 25.91 -5.24
N LEU A 141 15.68 25.42 -4.06
CA LEU A 141 15.52 26.23 -2.85
C LEU A 141 16.82 26.97 -2.47
N ALA A 142 17.96 26.28 -2.50
CA ALA A 142 19.26 26.89 -2.22
C ALA A 142 19.64 27.98 -3.25
N LEU A 143 19.27 27.78 -4.52
CA LEU A 143 19.47 28.77 -5.56
C LEU A 143 18.59 30.02 -5.33
N LEU A 144 17.30 29.82 -5.03
CA LEU A 144 16.37 30.91 -4.73
C LEU A 144 16.84 31.74 -3.54
N GLU A 145 17.29 31.09 -2.47
CA GLU A 145 17.87 31.75 -1.29
C GLU A 145 19.06 32.62 -1.68
N LYS A 146 20.02 32.04 -2.41
CA LYS A 146 21.21 32.77 -2.85
C LYS A 146 20.84 33.96 -3.75
N THR A 147 19.87 33.80 -4.64
CA THR A 147 19.42 34.88 -5.53
C THR A 147 18.78 36.01 -4.73
N ALA A 148 17.91 35.70 -3.75
CA ALA A 148 17.33 36.71 -2.87
C ALA A 148 18.42 37.48 -2.11
N SER A 149 19.35 36.78 -1.45
CA SER A 149 20.44 37.43 -0.69
C SER A 149 21.32 38.34 -1.55
N VAL A 150 21.61 37.95 -2.79
CA VAL A 150 22.40 38.77 -3.72
C VAL A 150 21.64 40.04 -4.11
N LEU A 151 20.35 39.94 -4.42
CA LEU A 151 19.52 41.09 -4.77
C LEU A 151 19.37 42.06 -3.60
N GLU A 152 19.25 41.56 -2.37
CA GLU A 152 19.23 42.36 -1.14
C GLU A 152 20.53 43.12 -0.96
N ALA A 153 21.69 42.46 -1.09
CA ALA A 153 22.99 43.10 -0.98
C ALA A 153 23.19 44.22 -2.02
N TYR A 154 22.66 44.06 -3.25
CA TYR A 154 22.69 45.11 -4.26
C TYR A 154 21.74 46.27 -3.94
N ALA A 155 20.61 46.02 -3.28
CA ALA A 155 19.66 47.06 -2.88
C ALA A 155 20.20 47.97 -1.76
N GLU A 156 21.11 47.46 -0.93
CA GLU A 156 21.72 48.19 0.19
C GLU A 156 22.88 49.11 -0.21
N ILE A 157 23.43 49.00 -1.43
CA ILE A 157 24.53 49.86 -1.89
C ILE A 157 23.98 51.26 -2.25
N PRO A 158 24.32 52.33 -1.50
CA PRO A 158 23.90 53.68 -1.86
C PRO A 158 24.54 54.11 -3.19
N PRO A 159 23.84 54.91 -4.03
CA PRO A 159 24.41 55.42 -5.26
C PRO A 159 25.66 56.27 -4.96
N PRO A 160 26.71 56.23 -5.82
CA PRO A 160 27.89 57.06 -5.60
C PRO A 160 27.48 58.53 -5.56
N GLU A 161 27.87 59.22 -4.49
CA GLU A 161 27.69 60.66 -4.36
C GLU A 161 28.39 61.32 -5.55
N SER A 162 27.60 61.81 -6.50
CA SER A 162 28.09 62.69 -7.55
C SER A 162 28.51 63.99 -6.88
N GLY A 163 29.79 64.07 -6.51
CA GLY A 163 30.44 65.26 -5.98
C GLY A 163 30.20 66.46 -6.88
N SER A 164 29.75 67.56 -6.26
CA SER A 164 29.60 68.88 -6.85
C SER A 164 30.95 69.56 -7.06
#